data_AF-A0A934ZLY3-F1
#
_entry.id   AF-A0A934ZLY3-F1
#
_cell.length_a   1.000
_cell.length_b   1.000
_cell.length_c   1.000
_cell.angle_alpha   90.00
_cell.angle_beta   90.00
_cell.angle_gamma   90.00
#
_symmetry.space_group_name_H-M   'P 1'
#
loop_
_entity.id
_entity.type
_entity.pdbx_description
1 polymer ?
#
loop_
_entity_poly.entity_id
_entity_poly.type
_entity_poly.pdbx_seq_one_letter_code
_entity_poly.pdbx_strand_id
1 'polypeptide(L)'
;MATSTSAEEGTVKGPSFGNFRFFSQSGVSPLVPHEHWSFGQKRLLTFFWYLACNPDVVVADELVNGLHWDWIDACVDAIGTRQVFVSAQNPLLLDHLGFDSEDSVAHGFVLCRSAPAGEGRSETVWTHPDAAQSAEFFRSYQNGVMQVHDILRTQGLW
;
A
#
# COMPACT_ATOMS: atom_id res chain seq x y z
N MET A 1 46.08 20.60 -39.30
CA MET A 1 45.95 21.08 -37.91
C MET A 1 44.46 21.15 -37.57
N ALA A 2 43.92 20.08 -37.00
CA ALA A 2 42.59 20.08 -36.40
C ALA A 2 42.81 19.84 -34.91
N THR A 3 42.57 20.85 -34.09
CA THR A 3 42.61 20.77 -32.63
C THR A 3 41.34 20.07 -32.16
N SER A 4 41.48 18.85 -31.64
CA SER A 4 40.42 18.18 -30.88
C SER A 4 40.34 18.83 -29.51
N THR A 5 39.23 19.51 -29.23
CA THR A 5 38.91 19.97 -27.88
C THR A 5 38.12 18.86 -27.21
N SER A 6 38.80 18.06 -26.40
CA SER A 6 38.19 17.10 -25.48
C SER A 6 37.43 17.91 -24.43
N ALA A 7 36.10 17.82 -24.42
CA ALA A 7 35.32 18.28 -23.29
C ALA A 7 35.48 17.24 -22.17
N GLU A 8 36.26 17.57 -21.14
CA GLU A 8 36.20 16.84 -19.88
C GLU A 8 34.83 17.11 -19.24
N GLU A 9 33.94 16.12 -19.30
CA GLU A 9 32.74 16.08 -18.47
C GLU A 9 33.17 15.97 -17.00
N GLY A 10 33.38 17.13 -16.38
CA GLY A 10 33.51 17.24 -14.93
C GLY A 10 32.24 16.73 -14.28
N THR A 11 32.26 15.49 -13.80
CA THR A 11 31.19 14.95 -12.96
C THR A 11 31.15 15.78 -11.68
N VAL A 12 30.21 16.72 -11.59
CA VAL A 12 29.92 17.45 -10.36
C VAL A 12 29.35 16.43 -9.37
N LYS A 13 30.21 15.84 -8.54
CA LYS A 13 29.76 15.11 -7.35
C LYS A 13 29.22 16.14 -6.36
N GLY A 14 27.93 16.44 -6.48
CA GLY A 14 27.20 17.12 -5.44
C GLY A 14 27.28 16.34 -4.11
N PRO A 15 27.02 16.99 -2.97
CA PRO A 15 26.91 16.28 -1.70
C PRO A 15 25.87 15.17 -1.82
N SER A 16 26.26 13.93 -1.53
CA SER A 16 25.33 12.81 -1.42
C SER A 16 24.94 12.62 0.04
N PHE A 17 23.64 12.49 0.30
CA PHE A 17 23.15 12.00 1.58
C PHE A 17 23.22 10.46 1.56
N GLY A 18 23.82 9.87 2.59
CA GLY A 18 24.03 8.42 2.69
C GLY A 18 24.49 8.02 4.10
N ASN A 19 24.66 6.71 4.33
CA ASN A 19 25.00 6.14 5.64
C ASN A 19 23.99 6.46 6.76
N PHE A 20 22.70 6.48 6.45
CA PHE A 20 21.65 6.60 7.45
C PHE A 20 21.74 5.46 8.46
N ARG A 21 21.73 5.80 9.74
CA ARG A 21 21.68 4.85 10.84
C ARG A 21 20.35 5.05 11.57
N PHE A 22 19.59 3.97 11.66
CA PHE A 22 18.29 3.97 12.32
C PHE A 22 18.37 3.22 13.64
N PHE A 23 17.72 3.79 14.65
CA PHE A 23 17.64 3.25 15.99
C PHE A 23 16.21 3.34 16.48
N SER A 24 15.75 2.33 17.21
CA SER A 24 14.46 2.34 17.87
C SER A 24 14.67 2.42 19.37
N GLN A 25 13.73 3.08 20.04
CA GLN A 25 13.71 3.20 21.48
C GLN A 25 12.28 3.06 21.96
N SER A 26 12.08 2.28 23.01
CA SER A 26 10.81 2.23 23.72
C SER A 26 11.04 2.71 25.15
N GLY A 27 10.42 3.85 25.50
CA GLY A 27 10.59 4.49 26.80
C GLY A 27 12.06 4.74 27.15
N VAL A 28 12.48 4.27 28.32
CA VAL A 28 13.85 4.42 28.84
C VAL A 28 14.82 3.31 28.41
N SER A 29 14.41 2.43 27.49
CA SER A 29 15.25 1.31 27.05
C SER A 29 16.50 1.78 26.28
N PRO A 30 17.57 0.97 26.22
CA PRO A 30 18.70 1.22 25.33
C PRO A 30 18.24 1.32 23.87
N LEU A 31 19.00 2.11 23.08
CA LEU A 31 18.78 2.17 21.63
C LEU A 31 19.05 0.81 20.98
N VAL A 32 18.09 0.34 20.20
CA VAL A 32 18.22 -0.90 19.42
C VAL A 32 18.53 -0.53 17.97
N PRO A 33 19.70 -0.92 17.43
CA PRO A 33 20.07 -0.55 16.08
C PRO A 33 19.31 -1.42 15.06
N HIS A 34 19.05 -0.86 13.87
CA HIS A 34 18.21 -1.41 12.81
C HIS A 34 18.51 -2.87 12.42
N GLU A 35 19.76 -3.32 12.55
CA GLU A 35 20.16 -4.69 12.25
C GLU A 35 19.40 -5.72 13.10
N HIS A 36 19.03 -5.36 14.32
CA HIS A 36 18.31 -6.22 15.27
C HIS A 36 16.79 -6.12 15.16
N TRP A 37 16.27 -5.32 14.23
CA TRP A 37 14.83 -5.18 14.07
C TRP A 37 14.21 -6.37 13.35
N SER A 38 12.97 -6.70 13.75
CA SER A 38 12.12 -7.66 13.04
C SER A 38 11.77 -7.17 11.64
N PHE A 39 11.30 -8.08 10.78
CA PHE A 39 10.85 -7.72 9.42
C PHE A 39 9.77 -6.63 9.45
N GLY A 40 8.76 -6.76 10.32
CA GLY A 40 7.68 -5.77 10.45
C GLY A 40 8.17 -4.40 10.89
N GLN A 41 9.11 -4.32 11.83
CA GLN A 41 9.69 -3.04 12.28
C GLN A 41 10.42 -2.31 11.15
N LYS A 42 11.17 -3.05 10.33
CA LYS A 42 11.88 -2.50 9.16
C LYS A 42 10.88 -2.00 8.11
N ARG A 43 9.80 -2.75 7.87
CA ARG A 43 8.73 -2.37 6.95
C ARG A 43 7.98 -1.12 7.43
N LEU A 44 7.67 -1.03 8.72
CA LEU A 44 7.02 0.15 9.33
C LEU A 44 7.86 1.42 9.14
N LEU A 45 9.15 1.39 9.48
CA LEU A 45 10.05 2.52 9.24
C LEU A 45 10.09 2.90 7.75
N THR A 46 10.22 1.91 6.88
CA THR A 46 10.32 2.13 5.44
C THR A 46 9.05 2.82 4.93
N PHE A 47 7.88 2.40 5.41
CA PHE A 47 6.62 3.02 5.04
C PHE A 47 6.49 4.46 5.57
N PHE A 48 6.82 4.72 6.83
CA PHE A 48 6.80 6.09 7.36
C PHE A 48 7.80 7.02 6.67
N TRP A 49 8.98 6.51 6.34
CA TRP A 49 9.93 7.25 5.52
C TRP A 49 9.34 7.55 4.14
N TYR A 50 8.73 6.56 3.49
CA TYR A 50 8.04 6.73 2.22
C TYR A 50 6.94 7.81 2.28
N LEU A 51 6.09 7.79 3.31
CA LEU A 51 5.05 8.82 3.52
C LEU A 51 5.63 10.22 3.73
N ALA A 52 6.78 10.33 4.43
CA ALA A 52 7.45 11.61 4.62
C ALA A 52 7.99 12.19 3.30
N CYS A 53 8.33 11.33 2.33
CA CYS A 53 8.79 11.73 1.02
C CYS A 53 7.66 11.94 -0.01
N ASN A 54 6.45 11.42 0.26
CA ASN A 54 5.32 11.43 -0.68
C ASN A 54 4.09 12.08 -0.01
N PRO A 55 3.94 13.42 -0.12
CA PRO A 55 2.91 14.15 0.61
C PRO A 55 1.49 13.96 0.07
N ASP A 56 1.34 13.67 -1.22
CA ASP A 56 0.02 13.71 -1.89
C ASP A 56 -0.55 12.33 -2.21
N VAL A 57 0.30 11.40 -2.67
CA VAL A 57 -0.12 10.10 -3.21
C VAL A 57 0.68 8.97 -2.58
N VAL A 58 0.00 7.89 -2.23
CA VAL A 58 0.56 6.65 -1.70
C VAL A 58 0.30 5.53 -2.69
N VAL A 59 1.35 4.84 -3.10
CA VAL A 59 1.26 3.59 -3.86
C VAL A 59 2.04 2.52 -3.11
N ALA A 60 1.36 1.48 -2.63
CA ALA A 60 2.00 0.43 -1.84
C ALA A 60 1.46 -0.96 -2.17
N ASP A 61 2.37 -1.90 -2.39
CA ASP A 61 2.04 -3.29 -2.65
C ASP A 61 2.13 -4.13 -1.37
N GLU A 62 1.03 -4.80 -1.02
CA GLU A 62 0.90 -5.64 0.18
C GLU A 62 1.33 -4.93 1.47
N LEU A 63 0.91 -3.68 1.66
CA LEU A 63 1.39 -2.80 2.74
C LEU A 63 1.47 -3.52 4.10
N VAL A 64 0.41 -4.24 4.45
CA VAL A 64 0.23 -4.85 5.78
C VAL A 64 0.98 -6.17 5.97
N ASN A 65 1.62 -6.71 4.94
CA ASN A 65 2.30 -8.00 5.04
C ASN A 65 3.44 -7.96 6.07
N GLY A 66 3.35 -8.81 7.10
CA GLY A 66 4.32 -8.89 8.19
C GLY A 66 4.23 -7.78 9.23
N LEU A 67 3.17 -6.97 9.22
CA LEU A 67 2.88 -5.97 10.26
C LEU A 67 1.97 -6.56 11.35
N HIS A 68 2.22 -6.13 12.60
CA HIS A 68 1.27 -6.33 13.70
C HIS A 68 0.04 -5.44 13.48
N TRP A 69 -1.14 -5.86 13.96
CA TRP A 69 -2.39 -5.13 13.72
C TRP A 69 -2.35 -3.67 14.21
N ASP A 70 -1.80 -3.41 15.41
CA ASP A 70 -1.59 -2.02 15.91
C ASP A 70 -0.75 -1.15 14.95
N TRP A 71 0.15 -1.75 14.18
CA TRP A 71 0.99 -1.01 13.22
C TRP A 71 0.28 -0.79 11.90
N ILE A 72 -0.73 -1.61 11.57
CA ILE A 72 -1.61 -1.36 10.43
C ILE A 72 -2.43 -0.09 10.73
N ASP A 73 -3.00 0.01 11.92
CA ASP A 73 -3.73 1.21 12.37
C ASP A 73 -2.84 2.46 12.27
N ALA A 74 -1.62 2.38 12.79
CA ALA A 74 -0.66 3.48 12.71
C ALA A 74 -0.29 3.85 11.27
N CYS A 75 -0.22 2.88 10.35
CA CYS A 75 0.00 3.14 8.93
C CYS A 75 -1.20 3.87 8.29
N VAL A 76 -2.43 3.44 8.58
CA VAL A 76 -3.66 4.05 8.08
C VAL A 76 -3.80 5.49 8.60
N ASP A 77 -3.57 5.72 9.88
CA ASP A 77 -3.58 7.05 10.48
C ASP A 77 -2.52 7.96 9.83
N ALA A 78 -1.31 7.44 9.60
CA ALA A 78 -0.23 8.20 8.98
C ALA A 78 -0.49 8.54 7.50
N ILE A 79 -1.19 7.67 6.77
CA ILE A 79 -1.66 7.94 5.40
C ILE A 79 -2.57 9.18 5.38
N GLY A 80 -3.45 9.33 6.37
CA GLY A 80 -4.34 10.48 6.50
C GLY A 80 -5.23 10.69 5.27
N THR A 81 -5.26 11.92 4.74
CA THR A 81 -6.15 12.31 3.64
C THR A 81 -5.55 12.16 2.24
N ARG A 82 -4.43 11.43 2.10
CA ARG A 82 -3.74 11.24 0.82
C ARG A 82 -4.60 10.42 -0.14
N GLN A 83 -4.33 10.54 -1.44
CA GLN A 83 -4.85 9.57 -2.41
C GLN A 83 -4.05 8.28 -2.29
N VAL A 84 -4.72 7.13 -2.23
CA VAL A 84 -4.10 5.84 -1.92
C VAL A 84 -4.43 4.81 -3.00
N PHE A 85 -3.39 4.14 -3.48
CA PHE A 85 -3.49 2.97 -4.35
C PHE A 85 -2.74 1.83 -3.67
N VAL A 86 -3.48 0.83 -3.21
CA VAL A 86 -2.92 -0.33 -2.53
C VAL A 86 -3.41 -1.63 -3.14
N SER A 87 -2.50 -2.57 -3.33
CA SER A 87 -2.85 -3.98 -3.52
C SER A 87 -2.86 -4.67 -2.16
N ALA A 88 -3.85 -5.53 -1.97
CA ALA A 88 -4.00 -6.32 -0.76
C ALA A 88 -4.50 -7.72 -1.11
N GLN A 89 -3.71 -8.72 -0.78
CA GLN A 89 -4.11 -10.12 -0.63
C GLN A 89 -4.44 -10.45 0.82
N ASN A 90 -4.03 -9.58 1.76
CA ASN A 90 -4.42 -9.67 3.14
C ASN A 90 -5.68 -8.82 3.40
N PRO A 91 -6.79 -9.41 3.89
CA PRO A 91 -8.04 -8.69 4.11
C PRO A 91 -7.95 -7.60 5.18
N LEU A 92 -6.98 -7.65 6.10
CA LEU A 92 -6.93 -6.76 7.26
C LEU A 92 -6.88 -5.28 6.89
N LEU A 93 -6.20 -4.92 5.77
CA LEU A 93 -6.16 -3.52 5.33
C LEU A 93 -7.54 -3.01 4.89
N LEU A 94 -8.38 -3.90 4.36
CA LEU A 94 -9.66 -3.55 3.76
C LEU A 94 -10.69 -3.17 4.82
N ASP A 95 -10.53 -3.65 6.05
CA ASP A 95 -11.44 -3.32 7.16
C ASP A 95 -11.30 -1.86 7.62
N HIS A 96 -10.25 -1.16 7.17
CA HIS A 96 -10.09 0.28 7.36
C HIS A 96 -10.81 1.11 6.28
N LEU A 97 -11.40 0.48 5.27
CA LEU A 97 -12.10 1.19 4.20
C LEU A 97 -13.46 1.69 4.67
N GLY A 98 -13.71 2.98 4.42
CA GLY A 98 -15.00 3.63 4.64
C GLY A 98 -15.72 3.87 3.32
N PHE A 99 -17.03 3.59 3.28
CA PHE A 99 -17.88 3.84 2.12
C PHE A 99 -19.11 4.66 2.51
N ASP A 100 -19.42 5.70 1.74
CA ASP A 100 -20.57 6.59 1.98
C ASP A 100 -21.69 6.43 0.95
N SER A 101 -21.42 5.69 -0.12
CA SER A 101 -22.31 5.53 -1.27
C SER A 101 -21.96 4.29 -2.09
N GLU A 102 -22.91 3.81 -2.91
CA GLU A 102 -22.66 2.76 -3.92
C GLU A 102 -21.59 3.21 -4.93
N ASP A 103 -21.56 4.51 -5.25
CA ASP A 103 -20.57 5.10 -6.15
C ASP A 103 -19.14 5.02 -5.56
N SER A 104 -18.99 5.27 -4.25
CA SER A 104 -17.71 5.10 -3.55
C SER A 104 -17.20 3.66 -3.58
N VAL A 105 -18.10 2.66 -3.60
CA VAL A 105 -17.74 1.24 -3.73
C VAL A 105 -17.25 0.93 -5.14
N ALA A 106 -17.98 1.39 -6.16
CA ALA A 106 -17.63 1.16 -7.56
C ALA A 106 -16.24 1.73 -7.91
N HIS A 107 -15.90 2.89 -7.34
CA HIS A 107 -14.62 3.56 -7.59
C HIS A 107 -13.52 3.20 -6.58
N GLY A 108 -13.87 2.64 -5.42
CA GLY A 108 -12.93 2.29 -4.35
C GLY A 108 -12.22 0.95 -4.57
N PHE A 109 -12.79 0.05 -5.38
CA PHE A 109 -12.20 -1.27 -5.65
C PHE A 109 -11.80 -1.47 -7.10
N VAL A 110 -10.67 -2.14 -7.29
CA VAL A 110 -10.27 -2.77 -8.54
C VAL A 110 -10.11 -4.27 -8.26
N LEU A 111 -11.03 -5.07 -8.79
CA LEU A 111 -11.05 -6.52 -8.60
C LEU A 111 -10.10 -7.18 -9.60
N CYS A 112 -9.15 -7.95 -9.09
CA CYS A 112 -8.17 -8.65 -9.90
C CYS A 112 -8.47 -10.16 -9.89
N ARG A 113 -8.78 -10.73 -11.04
CA ARG A 113 -9.12 -12.16 -11.17
C ARG A 113 -8.26 -12.85 -12.23
N SER A 114 -7.97 -14.12 -12.00
CA SER A 114 -7.34 -14.97 -13.03
C SER A 114 -8.44 -15.54 -13.94
N ALA A 115 -8.35 -15.28 -15.24
CA ALA A 115 -9.28 -15.80 -16.24
C ALA A 115 -8.54 -16.71 -17.25
N PRO A 116 -9.17 -17.78 -17.76
CA PRO A 116 -8.57 -18.62 -18.79
C PRO A 116 -8.33 -17.85 -20.10
N ALA A 117 -7.12 -17.91 -20.64
CA ALA A 117 -6.69 -17.18 -21.84
C ALA A 117 -6.20 -18.13 -22.95
N GLY A 118 -6.99 -19.17 -23.25
CA GLY A 118 -6.67 -20.20 -24.26
C GLY A 118 -5.45 -21.06 -23.90
N GLU A 119 -5.30 -22.23 -24.51
CA GLU A 119 -4.11 -23.10 -24.42
C GLU A 119 -3.51 -23.28 -23.00
N GLY A 120 -4.34 -23.46 -21.98
CA GLY A 120 -3.87 -23.66 -20.59
C GLY A 120 -3.19 -22.44 -19.96
N ARG A 121 -3.30 -21.26 -20.58
CA ARG A 121 -2.81 -19.99 -20.04
C ARG A 121 -3.91 -19.32 -19.22
N SER A 122 -3.49 -18.51 -18.27
CA SER A 122 -4.35 -17.60 -17.53
C SER A 122 -3.91 -16.16 -17.77
N GLU A 123 -4.86 -15.26 -17.94
CA GLU A 123 -4.62 -13.82 -17.92
C GLU A 123 -5.19 -13.19 -16.64
N THR A 124 -4.66 -12.03 -16.26
CA THR A 124 -5.22 -11.25 -15.16
C THR A 124 -6.23 -10.26 -15.72
N VAL A 125 -7.47 -10.36 -15.26
CA VAL A 125 -8.57 -9.46 -15.62
C VAL A 125 -8.83 -8.52 -14.46
N TRP A 126 -8.97 -7.23 -14.80
CA TRP A 126 -9.12 -6.13 -13.85
C TRP A 126 -10.47 -5.48 -14.11
N THR A 127 -11.34 -5.47 -13.11
CA THR A 127 -12.69 -4.92 -13.24
C THR A 127 -13.07 -4.12 -12.01
N HIS A 128 -13.86 -3.07 -12.18
CA HIS A 128 -14.60 -2.48 -11.08
C HIS A 128 -15.83 -3.33 -10.75
N PRO A 129 -16.35 -3.29 -9.50
CA PRO A 129 -17.68 -3.81 -9.21
C PRO A 129 -18.73 -3.16 -10.12
N ASP A 130 -19.66 -3.95 -10.65
CA ASP A 130 -20.79 -3.41 -11.41
C ASP A 130 -21.82 -2.74 -10.49
N ALA A 131 -22.85 -2.12 -11.08
CA ALA A 131 -23.87 -1.40 -10.31
C ALA A 131 -24.64 -2.31 -9.33
N ALA A 132 -24.93 -3.56 -9.71
CA ALA A 132 -25.65 -4.49 -8.85
C ALA A 132 -24.75 -4.97 -7.70
N GLN A 133 -23.48 -5.26 -7.97
CA GLN A 133 -22.47 -5.61 -6.98
C GLN A 133 -22.23 -4.47 -5.99
N SER A 134 -22.13 -3.23 -6.48
CA SER A 134 -21.91 -2.05 -5.65
C SER A 134 -23.09 -1.79 -4.71
N ALA A 135 -24.33 -1.90 -5.22
CA ALA A 135 -25.53 -1.74 -4.43
C ALA A 135 -25.68 -2.83 -3.35
N GLU A 136 -25.37 -4.08 -3.68
CA GLU A 136 -25.44 -5.19 -2.73
C GLU A 136 -24.35 -5.10 -1.65
N PHE A 137 -23.13 -4.75 -2.04
CA PHE A 137 -22.03 -4.49 -1.12
C PHE A 137 -22.40 -3.36 -0.15
N PHE A 138 -22.83 -2.21 -0.68
CA PHE A 138 -23.13 -1.05 0.13
C PHE A 138 -24.27 -1.30 1.12
N ARG A 139 -25.31 -2.04 0.71
CA ARG A 139 -26.40 -2.45 1.62
C ARG A 139 -25.89 -3.34 2.75
N SER A 140 -25.01 -4.29 2.45
CA SER A 140 -24.39 -5.16 3.45
C SER A 140 -23.49 -4.38 4.40
N TYR A 141 -22.73 -3.42 3.89
CA TYR A 141 -21.87 -2.51 4.66
C TYR A 141 -22.69 -1.63 5.61
N GLN A 142 -23.79 -1.02 5.13
CA GLN A 142 -24.68 -0.19 5.94
C GLN A 142 -25.37 -0.93 7.08
N ASN A 143 -25.60 -2.24 6.95
CA ASN A 143 -26.15 -3.05 8.03
C ASN A 143 -25.17 -3.17 9.22
N GLY A 144 -23.87 -2.91 9.02
CA GLY A 144 -22.85 -2.80 10.08
C GLY A 144 -22.51 -4.12 10.80
N VAL A 145 -23.02 -5.25 10.33
CA VAL A 145 -22.82 -6.57 10.97
C VAL A 145 -21.51 -7.23 10.50
N MET A 146 -21.14 -7.04 9.25
CA MET A 146 -19.99 -7.70 8.63
C MET A 146 -18.85 -6.69 8.39
N GLN A 147 -17.62 -7.17 8.51
CA GLN A 147 -16.43 -6.42 8.10
C GLN A 147 -16.33 -6.38 6.58
N VAL A 148 -15.58 -5.42 6.03
CA VAL A 148 -15.44 -5.22 4.58
C VAL A 148 -14.98 -6.51 3.89
N HIS A 149 -13.97 -7.19 4.44
CA HIS A 149 -13.47 -8.41 3.83
C HIS A 149 -14.48 -9.57 3.82
N ASP A 150 -15.32 -9.67 4.84
CA ASP A 150 -16.37 -10.70 4.92
C ASP A 150 -17.44 -10.47 3.86
N ILE A 151 -17.80 -9.20 3.62
CA ILE A 151 -18.72 -8.82 2.54
C ILE A 151 -18.12 -9.19 1.18
N LEU A 152 -16.86 -8.82 0.93
CA LEU A 152 -16.18 -9.15 -0.34
C LEU A 152 -16.16 -10.66 -0.61
N ARG A 153 -15.86 -11.47 0.41
CA ARG A 153 -15.86 -12.94 0.28
C ARG A 153 -17.25 -13.51 0.04
N THR A 154 -18.24 -13.09 0.83
CA THR A 154 -19.61 -13.61 0.74
C THR A 154 -20.26 -13.29 -0.60
N GLN A 155 -19.91 -12.14 -1.19
CA GLN A 155 -20.43 -11.70 -2.49
C GLN A 155 -19.57 -12.13 -3.68
N GLY A 156 -18.49 -12.90 -3.46
CA GLY A 156 -17.61 -13.40 -4.52
C GLY A 156 -16.79 -12.29 -5.22
N LEU A 157 -16.53 -11.18 -4.53
CA LEU A 157 -15.71 -10.06 -5.00
C LEU A 157 -14.23 -10.20 -4.60
N TRP A 158 -13.87 -11.26 -3.89
CA TRP A 158 -12.51 -11.59 -3.46
C TRP A 158 -11.88 -12.72 -4.28
#